data_AF-A0A9P3AIQ1-F1
#
_entry.id   AF-A0A9P3AIQ1-F1
#
_cell.length_a   1.000
_cell.length_b   1.000
_cell.length_c   1.000
_cell.angle_alpha   90.00
_cell.angle_beta   90.00
_cell.angle_gamma   90.00
#
_symmetry.space_group_name_H-M   'P 1'
#
loop_
_entity.id
_entity.type
_entity.pdbx_description
1 polymer ?
#
loop_
_entity_poly.entity_id
_entity_poly.type
_entity_poly.pdbx_seq_one_letter_code
_entity_poly.pdbx_strand_id
1 'polypeptide(L)'
;MLRPTKHSHPDRTVINVSMLLLTRLRVRRVDEYDVLRKFAKKSVIGGDILFLPALNFLYLMGLIEYRRKTDAVEYVGPNETV
;
A
#
# COMPACT_ATOMS: atom_id res chain seq x y z
N MET A 1 -5.03 10.05 -10.47
CA MET A 1 -4.53 10.58 -11.76
C MET A 1 -5.18 9.80 -12.88
N LEU A 2 -6.30 10.29 -13.42
CA LEU A 2 -7.02 9.62 -14.52
C LEU A 2 -6.44 9.96 -15.91
N ARG A 3 -5.59 10.98 -15.98
CA ARG A 3 -4.82 11.35 -17.17
C ARG A 3 -3.35 11.47 -16.81
N PRO A 4 -2.43 10.71 -17.43
CA PRO A 4 -1.00 10.95 -17.29
C PRO A 4 -0.66 12.32 -17.87
N THR A 5 0.06 13.16 -17.11
CA THR A 5 0.68 14.39 -17.62
C THR A 5 2.17 14.15 -17.84
N LYS A 6 2.87 15.08 -18.52
CA LYS A 6 4.32 15.01 -18.80
C LYS A 6 5.19 14.74 -17.55
N HIS A 7 4.68 15.04 -16.35
CA HIS A 7 5.36 14.87 -15.06
C HIS A 7 4.78 13.72 -14.21
N SER A 8 3.79 13.00 -14.73
CA SER A 8 3.11 11.91 -14.03
C SER A 8 3.56 10.59 -14.63
N HIS A 9 4.60 9.97 -14.06
CA HIS A 9 4.88 8.59 -14.38
C HIS A 9 3.79 7.70 -13.74
N PRO A 10 3.00 6.95 -14.52
CA PRO A 10 1.88 6.16 -13.99
C PRO A 10 2.35 5.12 -12.96
N ASP A 11 3.57 4.62 -13.11
CA ASP A 11 4.21 3.68 -12.17
C ASP A 11 4.62 4.34 -10.84
N ARG A 12 4.67 5.67 -10.78
CA ARG A 12 5.04 6.47 -9.59
C ARG A 12 3.84 7.22 -9.04
N THR A 13 2.72 6.50 -8.90
CA THR A 13 1.48 7.04 -8.35
C THR A 13 1.13 6.37 -7.03
N VAL A 14 0.42 7.10 -6.18
CA VAL A 14 -0.16 6.57 -4.94
C VAL A 14 -1.03 5.33 -5.24
N ILE A 15 -1.80 5.37 -6.33
CA ILE A 15 -2.68 4.26 -6.74
C ILE A 15 -1.87 2.99 -7.06
N ASN A 16 -0.78 3.10 -7.82
CA ASN A 16 0.08 1.95 -8.13
C ASN A 16 0.68 1.34 -6.85
N VAL A 17 1.22 2.19 -5.96
CA VAL A 17 1.79 1.73 -4.69
C VAL A 17 0.71 1.10 -3.80
N SER A 18 -0.47 1.70 -3.71
CA SER A 18 -1.61 1.13 -2.97
C SER A 18 -2.02 -0.25 -3.50
N MET A 19 -2.09 -0.44 -4.83
CA MET A 19 -2.38 -1.75 -5.43
C MET A 19 -1.31 -2.79 -5.06
N LEU A 20 -0.03 -2.41 -5.13
CA LEU A 20 1.10 -3.28 -4.82
C LEU A 20 1.12 -3.70 -3.35
N LEU A 21 0.89 -2.76 -2.43
CA LEU A 21 0.76 -3.03 -1.00
C LEU A 21 -0.44 -3.93 -0.70
N LEU A 22 -1.60 -3.63 -1.29
CA LEU A 22 -2.82 -4.40 -1.10
C LEU A 22 -2.66 -5.84 -1.58
N THR A 23 -2.07 -6.06 -2.75
CA THR A 23 -1.85 -7.40 -3.31
C THR A 23 -1.01 -8.26 -2.37
N ARG A 24 0.05 -7.68 -1.77
CA ARG A 24 0.89 -8.36 -0.80
C ARG A 24 0.16 -8.65 0.51
N LEU A 25 -0.56 -7.66 1.03
CA LEU A 25 -1.31 -7.78 2.29
C LEU A 25 -2.49 -8.76 2.17
N ARG A 26 -3.11 -8.91 0.99
CA ARG A 26 -4.13 -9.94 0.74
C ARG A 26 -3.58 -11.37 0.92
N VAL A 27 -2.32 -11.61 0.56
CA VAL A 27 -1.67 -12.92 0.69
C VAL A 27 -1.17 -13.15 2.12
N ARG A 28 -0.50 -12.15 2.71
CA ARG A 28 0.16 -12.30 4.02
C ARG A 28 -0.73 -12.02 5.21
N ARG A 29 -1.87 -11.35 5.00
CA ARG A 29 -2.78 -10.78 5.99
C ARG A 29 -2.17 -9.70 6.89
N VAL A 30 -0.99 -9.92 7.43
CA VAL A 30 -0.27 -8.97 8.28
C VAL A 30 1.16 -8.83 7.76
N ASP A 31 1.68 -7.61 7.71
CA ASP A 31 3.10 -7.36 7.43
C ASP A 31 3.62 -6.23 8.33
N GLU A 32 4.87 -6.35 8.78
CA GLU A 32 5.51 -5.31 9.59
C GLU A 32 5.68 -4.03 8.78
N TYR A 33 5.50 -2.87 9.43
CA TYR A 33 5.49 -1.58 8.78
C TYR A 33 6.79 -1.31 8.01
N ASP A 34 7.94 -1.53 8.65
CA ASP A 34 9.25 -1.28 8.01
C ASP A 34 9.54 -2.27 6.87
N VAL A 35 9.12 -3.54 7.01
CA VAL A 35 9.25 -4.54 5.94
C VAL A 35 8.40 -4.15 4.74
N LEU A 36 7.16 -3.72 4.99
CA LEU A 36 6.23 -3.28 3.95
C LEU A 36 6.72 -1.99 3.26
N ARG A 37 7.32 -1.06 4.02
CA ARG A 37 7.95 0.15 3.48
C ARG A 37 9.15 -0.16 2.60
N LYS A 38 10.04 -1.05 3.06
CA LYS A 38 11.20 -1.52 2.27
C LYS A 38 10.75 -2.21 0.98
N PHE A 39 9.67 -2.98 1.05
CA PHE A 39 9.07 -3.60 -0.13
C PHE A 39 8.58 -2.56 -1.15
N ALA A 40 7.87 -1.51 -0.72
CA ALA A 40 7.44 -0.43 -1.62
C ALA A 40 8.64 0.30 -2.26
N LYS A 41 9.66 0.63 -1.46
CA LYS A 41 10.90 1.27 -1.94
C LYS A 41 11.63 0.44 -3.00
N LYS A 42 11.67 -0.88 -2.83
CA LYS A 42 12.32 -1.79 -3.79
C LYS A 42 11.51 -1.95 -5.07
N SER A 43 10.17 -1.87 -4.97
CA SER A 43 9.28 -2.16 -6.10
C SER A 43 9.03 -0.96 -7.00
N VAL A 44 9.06 0.26 -6.45
CA VAL A 44 8.77 1.50 -7.18
C VAL A 44 9.83 2.54 -6.86
N ILE A 45 10.37 3.20 -7.90
CA ILE A 45 11.29 4.32 -7.74
C ILE A 45 10.54 5.49 -7.07
N GLY A 46 10.99 5.91 -5.88
CA GLY A 46 10.29 6.89 -5.04
C GLY A 46 9.14 6.28 -4.21
N GLY A 47 9.05 4.95 -4.16
CA GLY A 47 8.02 4.23 -3.40
C GLY A 47 8.07 4.49 -1.90
N ASP A 48 9.21 4.92 -1.35
CA ASP A 48 9.36 5.33 0.05
C ASP A 48 8.62 6.64 0.38
N ILE A 49 8.57 7.59 -0.56
CA ILE A 49 7.80 8.83 -0.43
C ILE A 49 6.31 8.56 -0.61
N LEU A 50 5.97 7.69 -1.57
CA LEU A 50 4.59 7.33 -1.90
C LEU A 50 3.95 6.35 -0.90
N PHE A 51 4.76 5.69 -0.08
CA PHE A 51 4.31 4.67 0.86
C PHE A 51 3.26 5.16 1.85
N LEU A 52 3.54 6.27 2.56
CA LEU A 52 2.63 6.80 3.56
C LEU A 52 1.30 7.31 2.95
N PRO A 53 1.31 8.09 1.85
CA PRO A 53 0.08 8.41 1.12
C PRO A 53 -0.71 7.17 0.68
N ALA A 54 -0.03 6.11 0.23
CA ALA A 54 -0.67 4.87 -0.21
C ALA A 54 -1.32 4.09 0.94
N LEU A 55 -0.66 4.03 2.10
CA LEU A 55 -1.24 3.47 3.33
C LEU A 55 -2.44 4.28 3.79
N ASN A 56 -2.34 5.61 3.83
CA ASN A 56 -3.46 6.48 4.20
C ASN A 56 -4.66 6.26 3.29
N PHE A 57 -4.43 6.14 1.98
CA PHE A 57 -5.49 5.83 1.02
C PHE A 57 -6.15 4.48 1.33
N LEU A 58 -5.37 3.41 1.50
CA LEU A 58 -5.92 2.07 1.81
C LEU A 58 -6.68 2.04 3.15
N TYR A 59 -6.20 2.77 4.15
CA TYR A 59 -6.85 2.91 5.45
C TYR A 59 -8.20 3.64 5.33
N LEU A 60 -8.23 4.77 4.61
CA LEU A 60 -9.47 5.51 4.36
C LEU A 60 -10.48 4.70 3.54
N MET A 61 -10.02 3.80 2.67
CA MET A 61 -10.86 2.86 1.93
C MET A 61 -11.36 1.68 2.79
N GLY A 62 -10.95 1.58 4.06
CA GLY A 62 -11.34 0.49 4.97
C GLY A 62 -10.73 -0.86 4.62
N LEU A 63 -9.63 -0.90 3.87
CA LEU A 63 -9.00 -2.15 3.43
C LEU A 63 -7.91 -2.65 4.38
N ILE A 64 -7.35 -1.75 5.19
CA ILE A 64 -6.26 -2.08 6.11
C ILE A 64 -6.45 -1.41 7.47
N GLU A 65 -5.84 -1.98 8.50
CA GLU A 65 -5.66 -1.38 9.82
C GLU A 65 -4.19 -1.37 10.24
N TYR A 66 -3.80 -0.36 11.03
CA TYR A 66 -2.49 -0.32 11.65
C TYR A 66 -2.54 -0.83 13.10
N ARG A 67 -1.78 -1.90 13.36
CA ARG A 67 -1.63 -2.52 14.68
C ARG A 67 -0.45 -1.89 15.42
N ARG A 68 -0.75 -0.86 16.23
CA ARG A 68 0.25 -0.12 17.03
C ARG A 68 1.11 -1.01 17.93
N LYS A 69 0.54 -2.07 18.49
CA LYS A 69 1.24 -2.95 19.45
C LYS A 69 2.41 -3.71 18.82
N THR A 70 2.30 -4.04 17.54
CA THR A 70 3.27 -4.87 16.81
C THR A 70 3.92 -4.13 15.65
N ASP A 71 3.67 -2.84 15.51
CA ASP A 71 4.11 -2.01 14.37
C ASP A 71 3.85 -2.70 13.02
N ALA A 72 2.61 -3.14 12.81
CA ALA A 72 2.24 -3.93 11.64
C ALA A 72 0.97 -3.39 10.96
N VAL A 73 0.86 -3.66 9.67
CA VAL A 73 -0.32 -3.36 8.86
C VAL A 73 -1.05 -4.66 8.57
N GLU A 74 -2.34 -4.68 8.87
CA GLU A 74 -3.23 -5.82 8.65
C GLU A 74 -4.24 -5.51 7.55
N TYR A 75 -4.49 -6.48 6.68
CA TYR A 75 -5.59 -6.44 5.72
C TYR A 75 -6.91 -6.85 6.38
N VAL A 76 -7.86 -5.92 6.39
CA VAL A 76 -9.20 -6.09 6.99
C VAL A 76 -10.33 -6.01 5.97
N GLY A 77 -10.01 -5.85 4.68
CA GLY A 77 -11.01 -5.84 3.62
C GLY A 77 -11.87 -7.10 3.62
N PRO A 78 -13.09 -7.05 3.03
CA PRO A 78 -14.03 -8.16 3.06
C PRO A 78 -13.31 -9.44 2.65
N ASN A 79 -13.38 -10.46 3.53
CA ASN A 79 -12.98 -11.79 3.15
C ASN A 79 -13.88 -12.16 1.96
N GLU A 80 -13.30 -12.23 0.76
CA GLU A 80 -13.87 -13.05 -0.31
C GLU A 80 -13.78 -14.50 0.18
N THR A 81 -14.61 -14.87 1.14
CA THR A 81 -15.09 -16.24 1.29
C THR A 81 -16.08 -16.43 0.14
N VAL A 82 -15.54 -16.91 -0.98
CA VAL A 82 -16.31 -17.64 -1.99
C VAL A 82 -15.99 -19.11 -1.81
#